data_AF-A0A4Q1SQH1-F1
#
_entry.id   AF-A0A4Q1SQH1-F1
#
_cell.length_a   1.000
_cell.length_b   1.000
_cell.length_c   1.000
_cell.angle_alpha   90.00
_cell.angle_beta   90.00
_cell.angle_gamma   90.00
#
_symmetry.space_group_name_H-M   'P 1'
#
loop_
_entity.id
_entity.type
_entity.pdbx_description
1 polymer ?
#
loop_
_entity_poly.entity_id
_entity_poly.type
_entity_poly.pdbx_seq_one_letter_code
_entity_poly.pdbx_strand_id
1 'polypeptide(L)'
;MRRGYLSQYFEGVAIKRLRTVEVNADVSNQHELNGVRMLRSLLGDQRLTDYPANFLWLGGENEAISDQSSVTWYDSREKQTHRSSEYRLYFKKNDVMDLAQENDLMIIARRSNGQLYMIVAPYGSTLESQLLWLFGGAEDEVGFSFNFQAIEHQNDVEIDFAVRYILEELGIEIEEPEADYLDQCLAPYLQTGFPSTAVFSQLARRTVEVSAIEDPDNALLSWMEHEERLFKRLERHLVAHRIEQGFSEDGQTDVDNFIQFSLSVHNRRKSRVGYALENHLEELFKLHHVDYSRNKETENKSKPDFIFPNIQSYHTPTFPASRLTMLGVKSTCKDRWRQVLSEAQRIDIKHLFTLEPGISENQTTEMQANNLQLVLPQRLHQTYKTNQQSWLMDLNSFIGLVNERQTIVEVW
;
A
#
# COMPACT_ATOMS: atom_id res chain seq x y z
N MET A 1 -3.79 -23.17 -11.45
CA MET A 1 -3.54 -21.86 -10.81
C MET A 1 -2.04 -21.61 -10.84
N ARG A 2 -1.62 -20.45 -11.31
CA ARG A 2 -0.22 -20.05 -11.42
C ARG A 2 0.16 -19.34 -10.11
N ARG A 3 1.17 -19.84 -9.38
CA ARG A 3 1.61 -19.21 -8.12
C ARG A 3 2.30 -17.89 -8.41
N GLY A 4 2.07 -16.89 -7.55
CA GLY A 4 2.71 -15.58 -7.67
C GLY A 4 2.01 -14.62 -8.64
N TYR A 5 0.74 -14.89 -8.99
CA TYR A 5 -0.06 -14.02 -9.86
C TYR A 5 -1.41 -13.70 -9.23
N LEU A 6 -2.03 -12.59 -9.62
CA LEU A 6 -3.30 -12.10 -9.07
C LEU A 6 -4.44 -13.13 -9.20
N SER A 7 -4.45 -13.95 -10.26
CA SER A 7 -5.41 -15.06 -10.46
C SER A 7 -5.39 -16.13 -9.36
N GLN A 8 -4.32 -16.19 -8.55
CA GLN A 8 -4.28 -17.02 -7.36
C GLN A 8 -5.34 -16.58 -6.34
N TYR A 9 -5.65 -15.29 -6.28
CA TYR A 9 -6.46 -14.67 -5.24
C TYR A 9 -7.88 -14.35 -5.71
N PHE A 10 -8.05 -14.00 -6.98
CA PHE A 10 -9.33 -13.57 -7.53
C PHE A 10 -9.63 -14.27 -8.86
N GLU A 11 -10.89 -14.67 -9.03
CA GLU A 11 -11.42 -15.21 -10.29
C GLU A 11 -11.75 -14.09 -11.29
N GLY A 12 -12.22 -12.96 -10.76
CA GLY A 12 -12.55 -11.80 -11.54
C GLY A 12 -13.10 -10.69 -10.66
N VAL A 13 -13.24 -9.52 -11.27
CA VAL A 13 -13.78 -8.33 -10.61
C VAL A 13 -14.77 -7.62 -11.51
N ALA A 14 -15.68 -6.91 -10.88
CA ALA A 14 -16.57 -5.98 -11.55
C ALA A 14 -16.49 -4.62 -10.88
N ILE A 15 -16.26 -3.57 -11.67
CA ILE A 15 -15.95 -2.22 -11.19
C ILE A 15 -16.99 -1.24 -11.70
N LYS A 16 -17.46 -0.32 -10.85
CA LYS A 16 -18.32 0.80 -11.24
C LYS A 16 -18.15 2.01 -10.32
N ARG A 17 -18.75 3.13 -10.73
CA ARG A 17 -19.08 4.28 -9.87
C ARG A 17 -20.45 4.12 -9.24
N LEU A 18 -20.58 4.42 -7.95
CA LEU A 18 -21.86 4.45 -7.25
C LEU A 18 -22.69 5.68 -7.65
N ARG A 19 -24.00 5.48 -7.82
CA ARG A 19 -24.99 6.57 -8.03
C ARG A 19 -25.62 6.97 -6.72
N THR A 20 -26.16 8.19 -6.65
CA THR A 20 -26.90 8.71 -5.48
C THR A 20 -27.98 7.76 -4.98
N VAL A 21 -28.72 7.12 -5.89
CA VAL A 21 -29.83 6.19 -5.56
C VAL A 21 -29.37 4.88 -4.89
N GLU A 22 -28.07 4.59 -4.92
CA GLU A 22 -27.48 3.36 -4.36
C GLU A 22 -26.88 3.60 -2.97
N VAL A 23 -26.65 4.87 -2.60
CA VAL A 23 -25.94 5.25 -1.37
C VAL A 23 -26.73 6.18 -0.46
N ASN A 24 -27.75 6.87 -0.97
CA ASN A 24 -28.52 7.84 -0.21
C ASN A 24 -29.93 7.31 0.10
N ALA A 25 -30.15 6.96 1.37
CA ALA A 25 -31.42 6.46 1.88
C ALA A 25 -32.58 7.48 1.75
N ASP A 26 -32.29 8.79 1.78
CA ASP A 26 -33.29 9.84 1.60
C ASP A 26 -33.78 9.94 0.14
N VAL A 27 -32.96 9.48 -0.80
CA VAL A 27 -33.29 9.45 -2.24
C VAL A 27 -33.93 8.11 -2.63
N SER A 28 -33.47 7.01 -2.03
CA SER A 28 -33.94 5.66 -2.34
C SER A 28 -33.79 4.74 -1.14
N ASN A 29 -34.88 4.09 -0.73
CA ASN A 29 -34.84 3.02 0.26
C ASN A 29 -34.44 1.65 -0.36
N GLN A 30 -34.03 1.63 -1.63
CA GLN A 30 -33.66 0.39 -2.32
C GLN A 30 -32.19 0.07 -2.04
N HIS A 31 -31.95 -1.01 -1.30
CA HIS A 31 -30.61 -1.59 -1.12
C HIS A 31 -30.22 -2.44 -2.34
N GLU A 32 -30.31 -1.84 -3.54
CA GLU A 32 -30.05 -2.50 -4.83
C GLU A 32 -28.95 -1.76 -5.59
N LEU A 33 -28.02 -2.53 -6.17
CA LEU A 33 -27.02 -1.99 -7.08
C LEU A 33 -27.54 -1.99 -8.52
N ASN A 34 -27.25 -0.90 -9.23
CA ASN A 34 -27.65 -0.66 -10.61
C ASN A 34 -26.55 -1.02 -11.61
N GLY A 35 -26.92 -1.22 -12.89
CA GLY A 35 -25.95 -1.47 -13.96
C GLY A 35 -25.28 -2.85 -13.86
N VAL A 36 -25.98 -3.83 -13.29
CA VAL A 36 -25.47 -5.16 -12.92
C VAL A 36 -25.34 -6.15 -14.06
N ARG A 37 -25.61 -5.75 -15.30
CA ARG A 37 -25.59 -6.66 -16.47
C ARG A 37 -24.27 -7.45 -16.57
N MET A 38 -23.14 -6.78 -16.31
CA MET A 38 -21.82 -7.40 -16.36
C MET A 38 -21.49 -8.27 -15.13
N LEU A 39 -22.23 -8.15 -14.02
CA LEU A 39 -22.07 -9.03 -12.87
C LEU A 39 -22.45 -10.47 -13.18
N ARG A 40 -23.29 -10.70 -14.20
CA ARG A 40 -23.61 -12.04 -14.69
C ARG A 40 -22.34 -12.80 -15.12
N SER A 41 -21.33 -12.11 -15.66
CA SER A 41 -20.05 -12.74 -16.01
C SER A 41 -19.24 -13.17 -14.78
N LEU A 42 -19.47 -12.56 -13.62
CA LEU A 42 -18.76 -12.84 -12.36
C LEU A 42 -19.51 -13.85 -11.47
N LEU A 43 -20.82 -13.65 -11.31
CA LEU A 43 -21.67 -14.43 -10.40
C LEU A 43 -22.39 -15.59 -11.11
N GLY A 44 -22.45 -15.55 -12.44
CA GLY A 44 -23.19 -16.51 -13.25
C GLY A 44 -24.70 -16.31 -13.19
N ASP A 45 -25.43 -17.34 -13.62
CA ASP A 45 -26.89 -17.30 -13.79
C ASP A 45 -27.65 -17.82 -12.59
N GLN A 46 -26.96 -18.48 -11.66
CA GLN A 46 -27.56 -19.11 -10.50
C GLN A 46 -28.00 -18.07 -9.48
N ARG A 47 -29.19 -18.28 -8.90
CA ARG A 47 -29.67 -17.47 -7.78
C ARG A 47 -28.78 -17.70 -6.56
N LEU A 48 -28.27 -16.61 -5.99
CA LEU A 48 -27.57 -16.59 -4.70
C LEU A 48 -28.49 -15.89 -3.70
N THR A 49 -28.84 -16.57 -2.61
CA THR A 49 -29.74 -16.02 -1.57
C THR A 49 -28.97 -15.89 -0.27
N ASP A 50 -28.98 -14.71 0.34
CA ASP A 50 -28.23 -14.41 1.56
C ASP A 50 -26.76 -14.87 1.49
N TYR A 51 -26.14 -14.70 0.32
CA TYR A 51 -24.79 -15.15 0.07
C TYR A 51 -23.80 -14.31 0.88
N PRO A 52 -22.94 -14.91 1.72
CA PRO A 52 -22.00 -14.17 2.54
C PRO A 52 -21.06 -13.30 1.70
N ALA A 53 -20.90 -12.04 2.11
CA ALA A 53 -20.00 -11.10 1.46
C ALA A 53 -19.29 -10.23 2.52
N ASN A 54 -18.00 -9.99 2.29
CA ASN A 54 -17.21 -9.06 3.09
C ASN A 54 -17.30 -7.68 2.46
N PHE A 55 -17.88 -6.73 3.17
CA PHE A 55 -17.90 -5.33 2.76
C PHE A 55 -16.68 -4.63 3.35
N LEU A 56 -16.01 -3.82 2.53
CA LEU A 56 -14.85 -3.02 2.91
C LEU A 56 -15.06 -1.58 2.43
N TRP A 57 -15.00 -0.62 3.33
CA TRP A 57 -14.86 0.80 2.98
C TRP A 57 -13.44 1.25 3.29
N LEU A 58 -12.79 1.86 2.32
CA LEU A 58 -11.36 2.19 2.33
C LEU A 58 -11.17 3.71 2.25
N GLY A 59 -11.42 4.40 3.37
CA GLY A 59 -11.46 5.85 3.48
C GLY A 59 -10.14 6.60 3.37
N GLY A 60 -9.00 5.91 3.60
CA GLY A 60 -7.67 6.53 3.59
C GLY A 60 -6.86 6.29 4.87
N GLU A 61 -6.55 7.35 5.64
CA GLU A 61 -5.67 7.27 6.82
C GLU A 61 -6.31 6.52 8.01
N ASN A 62 -6.01 5.22 8.14
CA ASN A 62 -6.51 4.36 9.23
C ASN A 62 -8.04 4.26 9.34
N GLU A 63 -8.76 4.83 8.38
CA GLU A 63 -10.20 4.76 8.24
C GLU A 63 -10.54 3.64 7.26
N ALA A 64 -10.43 2.40 7.73
CA ALA A 64 -10.95 1.25 7.03
C ALA A 64 -12.02 0.60 7.89
N ILE A 65 -13.20 0.39 7.31
CA ILE A 65 -14.32 -0.27 7.98
C ILE A 65 -14.63 -1.53 7.22
N SER A 66 -14.82 -2.62 7.95
CA SER A 66 -15.26 -3.89 7.40
C SER A 66 -16.54 -4.34 8.07
N ASP A 67 -17.43 -4.94 7.28
CA ASP A 67 -18.65 -5.55 7.78
C ASP A 67 -18.89 -6.90 7.09
N GLN A 68 -19.25 -7.91 7.86
CA GLN A 68 -19.64 -9.22 7.34
C GLN A 68 -21.15 -9.24 7.16
N SER A 69 -21.59 -9.14 5.90
CA SER A 69 -23.00 -9.10 5.55
C SER A 69 -23.32 -10.11 4.46
N SER A 70 -24.44 -9.92 3.77
CA SER A 70 -24.88 -10.82 2.71
C SER A 70 -25.52 -10.08 1.56
N VAL A 71 -25.41 -10.68 0.37
CA VAL A 71 -26.01 -10.21 -0.87
C VAL A 71 -26.98 -11.23 -1.46
N THR A 72 -27.95 -10.77 -2.22
CA THR A 72 -28.89 -11.63 -2.96
C THR A 72 -28.85 -11.27 -4.43
N TRP A 73 -28.41 -12.24 -5.25
CA TRP A 73 -28.32 -12.16 -6.71
C TRP A 73 -29.39 -13.05 -7.33
N TYR A 74 -30.27 -12.48 -8.16
CA TYR A 74 -31.33 -13.26 -8.80
C TYR A 74 -31.84 -12.61 -10.09
N ASP A 75 -32.42 -13.43 -10.96
CA ASP A 75 -33.26 -12.94 -12.06
C ASP A 75 -34.67 -12.65 -11.52
N SER A 76 -35.04 -11.37 -11.46
CA SER A 76 -36.37 -10.93 -11.02
C SER A 76 -37.50 -11.43 -11.92
N ARG A 77 -37.17 -11.93 -13.12
CA ARG A 77 -38.08 -12.50 -14.10
C ARG A 77 -37.90 -14.01 -14.29
N GLU A 78 -37.24 -14.71 -13.35
CA GLU A 78 -36.97 -16.16 -13.44
C GLU A 78 -38.23 -17.02 -13.71
N LYS A 79 -39.41 -16.54 -13.30
CA LYS A 79 -40.71 -17.22 -13.51
C LYS A 79 -41.49 -16.74 -14.76
N GLN A 80 -40.93 -15.81 -15.54
CA GLN A 80 -41.59 -15.15 -16.67
C GLN A 80 -40.88 -15.50 -17.99
N THR A 81 -41.08 -16.73 -18.46
CA THR A 81 -40.39 -17.30 -19.64
C THR A 81 -40.56 -16.52 -20.96
N HIS A 82 -41.55 -15.64 -21.05
CA HIS A 82 -41.81 -14.79 -22.22
C HIS A 82 -41.04 -13.47 -22.20
N ARG A 83 -40.31 -13.15 -21.12
CA ARG A 83 -39.52 -11.93 -20.98
C ARG A 83 -38.04 -12.26 -20.87
N SER A 84 -37.21 -11.35 -21.37
CA SER A 84 -35.77 -11.43 -21.12
C SER A 84 -35.48 -11.28 -19.63
N SER A 85 -34.45 -11.99 -19.15
CA SER A 85 -33.97 -11.93 -17.78
C SER A 85 -33.66 -10.50 -17.33
N GLU A 86 -33.95 -10.21 -16.07
CA GLU A 86 -33.66 -8.94 -15.42
C GLU A 86 -33.01 -9.24 -14.07
N TYR A 87 -31.68 -9.33 -14.10
CA TYR A 87 -30.89 -9.60 -12.91
C TYR A 87 -30.81 -8.38 -12.00
N ARG A 88 -30.81 -8.66 -10.69
CA ARG A 88 -30.71 -7.66 -9.62
C ARG A 88 -29.76 -8.15 -8.54
N LEU A 89 -29.01 -7.22 -7.94
CA LEU A 89 -28.14 -7.49 -6.80
C LEU A 89 -28.58 -6.63 -5.62
N TYR A 90 -29.11 -7.28 -4.58
CA TYR A 90 -29.46 -6.62 -3.32
C TYR A 90 -28.38 -6.85 -2.29
N PHE A 91 -28.15 -5.86 -1.44
CA PHE A 91 -27.32 -5.97 -0.25
C PHE A 91 -28.16 -5.70 0.99
N LYS A 92 -27.79 -6.26 2.14
CA LYS A 92 -28.38 -5.84 3.43
C LYS A 92 -27.74 -4.55 3.89
N LYS A 93 -28.48 -3.73 4.64
CA LYS A 93 -27.92 -2.55 5.31
C LYS A 93 -26.66 -2.95 6.11
N ASN A 94 -25.60 -2.18 5.95
CA ASN A 94 -24.29 -2.42 6.53
C ASN A 94 -23.54 -1.10 6.68
N ASP A 95 -22.58 -1.05 7.60
CA ASP A 95 -21.87 0.19 7.95
C ASP A 95 -21.02 0.74 6.79
N VAL A 96 -20.57 -0.13 5.89
CA VAL A 96 -19.77 0.24 4.71
C VAL A 96 -20.60 1.03 3.69
N MET A 97 -21.81 0.55 3.37
CA MET A 97 -22.68 1.23 2.43
C MET A 97 -23.30 2.50 3.02
N ASP A 98 -23.38 2.62 4.35
CA ASP A 98 -23.81 3.85 5.04
C ASP A 98 -22.75 4.97 4.91
N LEU A 99 -21.49 4.64 4.63
CA LEU A 99 -20.39 5.59 4.41
C LEU A 99 -20.14 5.92 2.93
N ALA A 100 -20.62 5.09 2.03
CA ALA A 100 -20.42 5.25 0.60
C ALA A 100 -21.08 6.55 0.09
N GLN A 101 -20.42 7.23 -0.83
CA GLN A 101 -20.90 8.46 -1.45
C GLN A 101 -21.11 8.28 -2.95
N GLU A 102 -21.80 9.25 -3.57
CA GLU A 102 -21.92 9.28 -5.02
C GLU A 102 -20.54 9.45 -5.67
N ASN A 103 -20.30 8.74 -6.77
CA ASN A 103 -19.02 8.62 -7.47
C ASN A 103 -17.94 7.80 -6.79
N ASP A 104 -18.14 7.33 -5.57
CA ASP A 104 -17.20 6.37 -4.97
C ASP A 104 -17.05 5.14 -5.87
N LEU A 105 -15.84 4.60 -5.87
CA LEU A 105 -15.52 3.39 -6.60
C LEU A 105 -16.13 2.20 -5.86
N MET A 106 -16.88 1.35 -6.55
CA MET A 106 -17.37 0.08 -6.05
C MET A 106 -16.75 -1.06 -6.87
N ILE A 107 -16.10 -1.99 -6.19
CA ILE A 107 -15.53 -3.21 -6.76
C ILE A 107 -16.21 -4.41 -6.11
N ILE A 108 -16.78 -5.27 -6.94
CA ILE A 108 -17.23 -6.60 -6.54
C ILE A 108 -16.18 -7.59 -7.03
N ALA A 109 -15.46 -8.19 -6.08
CA ALA A 109 -14.40 -9.15 -6.37
C ALA A 109 -14.80 -10.55 -5.88
N ARG A 110 -14.66 -11.55 -6.75
CA ARG A 110 -14.86 -12.96 -6.39
C ARG A 110 -13.51 -13.62 -6.17
N ARG A 111 -13.28 -14.09 -4.96
CA ARG A 111 -12.06 -14.82 -4.58
C ARG A 111 -12.09 -16.23 -5.17
N SER A 112 -10.92 -16.83 -5.37
CA SER A 112 -10.77 -18.21 -5.86
C SER A 112 -11.33 -19.28 -4.91
N ASN A 113 -11.66 -18.91 -3.67
CA ASN A 113 -12.35 -19.75 -2.70
C ASN A 113 -13.89 -19.53 -2.68
N GLY A 114 -14.42 -18.73 -3.61
CA GLY A 114 -15.84 -18.39 -3.72
C GLY A 114 -16.29 -17.18 -2.90
N GLN A 115 -15.48 -16.66 -1.97
CA GLN A 115 -15.88 -15.50 -1.16
C GLN A 115 -16.07 -14.25 -2.02
N LEU A 116 -17.10 -13.46 -1.71
CA LEU A 116 -17.35 -12.17 -2.34
C LEU A 116 -16.84 -11.02 -1.47
N TYR A 117 -16.14 -10.09 -2.10
CA TYR A 117 -15.68 -8.84 -1.51
C TYR A 117 -16.39 -7.68 -2.21
N MET A 118 -16.95 -6.77 -1.41
CA MET A 118 -17.64 -5.56 -1.83
C MET A 118 -16.80 -4.38 -1.33
N ILE A 119 -15.94 -3.85 -2.18
CA ILE A 119 -14.92 -2.86 -1.81
C ILE A 119 -15.39 -1.49 -2.29
N VAL A 120 -15.44 -0.52 -1.39
CA VAL A 120 -15.77 0.87 -1.66
C VAL A 120 -14.55 1.75 -1.35
N ALA A 121 -14.15 2.59 -2.30
CA ALA A 121 -13.08 3.57 -2.11
C ALA A 121 -13.56 4.99 -2.50
N PRO A 122 -13.27 6.02 -1.70
CA PRO A 122 -13.67 7.39 -1.99
C PRO A 122 -13.15 7.89 -3.31
N TYR A 123 -13.97 8.69 -4.01
CA TYR A 123 -13.58 9.35 -5.25
C TYR A 123 -12.39 10.31 -5.07
N GLY A 124 -11.42 10.25 -5.99
CA GLY A 124 -10.19 11.03 -5.99
C GLY A 124 -9.13 10.57 -4.97
N SER A 125 -9.29 9.39 -4.35
CA SER A 125 -8.40 8.91 -3.30
C SER A 125 -7.21 8.10 -3.85
N THR A 126 -6.15 7.99 -3.04
CA THR A 126 -4.99 7.15 -3.38
C THR A 126 -5.37 5.66 -3.45
N LEU A 127 -6.24 5.19 -2.55
CA LEU A 127 -6.70 3.78 -2.58
C LEU A 127 -7.53 3.48 -3.82
N GLU A 128 -8.37 4.42 -4.27
CA GLU A 128 -9.05 4.29 -5.56
C GLU A 128 -8.06 4.16 -6.72
N SER A 129 -7.06 5.05 -6.79
CA SER A 129 -6.03 5.01 -7.85
C SER A 129 -5.28 3.67 -7.87
N GLN A 130 -4.91 3.17 -6.70
CA GLN A 130 -4.28 1.86 -6.52
C GLN A 130 -5.16 0.70 -6.99
N LEU A 131 -6.44 0.69 -6.60
CA LEU A 131 -7.37 -0.39 -6.95
C LEU A 131 -7.68 -0.41 -8.45
N LEU A 132 -7.84 0.77 -9.06
CA LEU A 132 -8.01 0.91 -10.50
C LEU A 132 -6.80 0.38 -11.26
N TRP A 133 -5.58 0.71 -10.82
CA TRP A 133 -4.35 0.16 -11.38
C TRP A 133 -4.29 -1.37 -11.22
N LEU A 134 -4.52 -1.89 -10.02
CA LEU A 134 -4.42 -3.32 -9.70
C LEU A 134 -5.33 -4.18 -10.58
N PHE A 135 -6.57 -3.73 -10.76
CA PHE A 135 -7.57 -4.48 -11.50
C PHE A 135 -7.62 -4.12 -12.99
N GLY A 136 -6.86 -3.11 -13.43
CA GLY A 136 -6.80 -2.67 -14.82
C GLY A 136 -7.99 -1.81 -15.25
N GLY A 137 -8.70 -1.17 -14.31
CA GLY A 137 -9.74 -0.20 -14.63
C GLY A 137 -9.10 1.15 -15.00
N ALA A 138 -9.20 1.57 -16.26
CA ALA A 138 -8.85 2.96 -16.61
C ALA A 138 -9.91 3.89 -16.00
N GLU A 139 -9.49 4.89 -15.24
CA GLU A 139 -10.41 5.77 -14.48
C GLU A 139 -11.46 6.46 -15.37
N ASP A 140 -11.05 6.86 -16.58
CA ASP A 140 -11.93 7.47 -17.60
C ASP A 140 -12.94 6.48 -18.21
N GLU A 141 -12.73 5.17 -18.06
CA GLU A 141 -13.61 4.11 -18.56
C GLU A 141 -14.59 3.60 -17.49
N VAL A 142 -14.37 3.92 -16.21
CA VAL A 142 -15.25 3.50 -15.12
C VAL A 142 -16.44 4.43 -15.00
N GLY A 143 -17.54 4.02 -15.62
CA GLY A 143 -18.84 4.68 -15.49
C GLY A 143 -19.71 4.11 -14.37
N PHE A 144 -21.00 4.47 -14.39
CA PHE A 144 -22.00 4.00 -13.42
C PHE A 144 -22.58 2.61 -13.73
N SER A 145 -22.01 1.89 -14.69
CA SER A 145 -22.35 0.49 -14.99
C SER A 145 -21.12 -0.37 -14.72
N PHE A 146 -21.34 -1.60 -14.26
CA PHE A 146 -20.24 -2.49 -13.98
C PHE A 146 -19.49 -2.84 -15.26
N ASN A 147 -18.16 -2.73 -15.21
CA ASN A 147 -17.24 -3.30 -16.17
C ASN A 147 -16.64 -4.56 -15.55
N PHE A 148 -16.73 -5.69 -16.25
CA PHE A 148 -16.17 -6.96 -15.78
C PHE A 148 -14.76 -7.15 -16.34
N GLN A 149 -13.85 -7.56 -15.46
CA GLN A 149 -12.48 -7.91 -15.80
C GLN A 149 -12.19 -9.31 -15.27
N ALA A 150 -11.99 -10.24 -16.20
CA ALA A 150 -11.47 -11.57 -15.87
C ALA A 150 -9.99 -11.44 -15.53
N ILE A 151 -9.56 -12.07 -14.43
CA ILE A 151 -8.16 -12.11 -14.01
C ILE A 151 -7.58 -13.41 -14.55
N GLU A 152 -7.38 -13.43 -15.86
CA GLU A 152 -6.84 -14.57 -16.61
C GLU A 152 -5.92 -14.07 -17.74
N HIS A 153 -4.94 -14.90 -18.12
CA HIS A 153 -4.05 -14.67 -19.27
C HIS A 153 -3.33 -13.31 -19.25
N GLN A 154 -3.76 -12.35 -20.10
CA GLN A 154 -3.11 -11.05 -20.27
C GLN A 154 -3.36 -10.07 -19.12
N ASN A 155 -4.39 -10.33 -18.30
CA ASN A 155 -4.73 -9.53 -17.12
C ASN A 155 -4.20 -10.17 -15.83
N ASP A 156 -3.42 -11.24 -15.94
CA ASP A 156 -2.84 -11.93 -14.79
C ASP A 156 -1.54 -11.23 -14.39
N VAL A 157 -1.66 -10.28 -13.46
CA VAL A 157 -0.55 -9.45 -12.97
C VAL A 157 0.33 -10.27 -12.04
N GLU A 158 1.64 -10.21 -12.22
CA GLU A 158 2.61 -10.80 -11.29
C GLU A 158 2.58 -10.07 -9.95
N ILE A 159 2.70 -10.81 -8.85
CA ILE A 159 2.64 -10.28 -7.49
C ILE A 159 4.01 -9.69 -7.12
N ASP A 160 4.28 -8.54 -7.73
CA ASP A 160 5.40 -7.65 -7.42
C ASP A 160 5.13 -6.81 -6.16
N PHE A 161 6.09 -5.95 -5.78
CA PHE A 161 5.97 -5.06 -4.62
C PHE A 161 4.65 -4.30 -4.58
N ALA A 162 4.22 -3.71 -5.70
CA ALA A 162 3.06 -2.84 -5.74
C ALA A 162 1.77 -3.64 -5.55
N VAL A 163 1.65 -4.78 -6.23
CA VAL A 163 0.50 -5.69 -6.03
C VAL A 163 0.45 -6.19 -4.59
N ARG A 164 1.59 -6.60 -4.03
CA ARG A 164 1.67 -7.04 -2.62
C ARG A 164 1.19 -5.95 -1.68
N TYR A 165 1.69 -4.73 -1.85
CA TYR A 165 1.29 -3.57 -1.06
C TYR A 165 -0.24 -3.37 -1.05
N ILE A 166 -0.86 -3.38 -2.24
CA ILE A 166 -2.31 -3.14 -2.38
C ILE A 166 -3.12 -4.29 -1.78
N LEU A 167 -2.72 -5.54 -2.02
CA LEU A 167 -3.38 -6.72 -1.45
C LEU A 167 -3.31 -6.71 0.09
N GLU A 168 -2.20 -6.25 0.66
CA GLU A 168 -2.06 -6.14 2.11
C GLU A 168 -2.93 -5.03 2.71
N GLU A 169 -3.08 -3.88 2.03
CA GLU A 169 -4.06 -2.85 2.43
C GLU A 169 -5.51 -3.37 2.34
N LEU A 170 -5.79 -4.32 1.45
CA LEU A 170 -7.06 -5.05 1.39
C LEU A 170 -7.23 -6.12 2.48
N GLY A 171 -6.21 -6.34 3.32
CA GLY A 171 -6.21 -7.38 4.36
C GLY A 171 -6.08 -8.80 3.79
N ILE A 172 -5.58 -8.95 2.56
CA ILE A 172 -5.38 -10.25 1.91
C ILE A 172 -4.00 -10.78 2.28
N GLU A 173 -3.96 -11.91 2.99
CA GLU A 173 -2.71 -12.62 3.24
C GLU A 173 -2.20 -13.29 1.95
N ILE A 174 -0.92 -13.06 1.65
CA ILE A 174 -0.22 -13.60 0.49
C ILE A 174 0.59 -14.81 0.93
N GLU A 175 0.45 -15.94 0.22
CA GLU A 175 1.22 -17.15 0.50
C GLU A 175 2.70 -16.99 0.15
N GLU A 176 3.58 -17.46 1.04
CA GLU A 176 5.03 -17.42 0.83
C GLU A 176 5.58 -18.78 0.34
N PRO A 177 6.17 -18.85 -0.87
CA PRO A 177 6.61 -20.12 -1.46
C PRO A 177 7.93 -20.68 -0.90
N GLU A 178 8.74 -19.90 -0.16
CA GLU A 178 10.12 -20.28 0.25
C GLU A 178 10.29 -20.39 1.77
N ALA A 179 9.31 -20.98 2.47
CA ALA A 179 9.31 -21.04 3.94
C ALA A 179 10.58 -21.66 4.55
N ASP A 180 11.10 -22.75 3.95
CA ASP A 180 12.26 -23.48 4.49
C ASP A 180 13.56 -22.65 4.46
N TYR A 181 13.75 -21.85 3.42
CA TYR A 181 14.93 -20.97 3.30
C TYR A 181 14.87 -19.83 4.31
N LEU A 182 13.70 -19.22 4.47
CA LEU A 182 13.49 -18.15 5.45
C LEU A 182 13.71 -18.67 6.88
N ASP A 183 13.26 -19.88 7.18
CA ASP A 183 13.48 -20.50 8.50
C ASP A 183 14.97 -20.69 8.82
N GLN A 184 15.79 -21.07 7.84
CA GLN A 184 17.24 -21.17 8.02
C GLN A 184 17.88 -19.81 8.32
N CYS A 185 17.46 -18.76 7.62
CA CYS A 185 17.93 -17.39 7.87
C CYS A 185 17.51 -16.89 9.26
N LEU A 186 16.34 -17.30 9.74
CA LEU A 186 15.75 -16.86 11.00
C LEU A 186 16.15 -17.71 12.21
N ALA A 187 16.82 -18.85 12.00
CA ALA A 187 17.19 -19.79 13.07
C ALA A 187 17.82 -19.13 14.32
N PRO A 188 18.72 -18.13 14.22
CA PRO A 188 19.27 -17.45 15.40
C PRO A 188 18.26 -16.65 16.23
N TYR A 189 17.13 -16.28 15.63
CA TYR A 189 16.12 -15.38 16.20
C TYR A 189 14.85 -16.07 16.67
N LEU A 190 14.64 -17.35 16.31
CA LEU A 190 13.45 -18.11 16.70
C LEU A 190 13.27 -18.17 18.23
N GLN A 191 14.36 -18.23 18.99
CA GLN A 191 14.32 -18.24 20.47
C GLN A 191 14.58 -16.88 21.12
N THR A 192 15.42 -16.05 20.49
CA THR A 192 15.84 -14.76 21.07
C THR A 192 14.86 -13.62 20.77
N GLY A 193 13.94 -13.83 19.82
CA GLY A 193 12.95 -12.85 19.40
C GLY A 193 13.51 -11.89 18.34
N PHE A 194 12.81 -10.76 18.16
CA PHE A 194 13.21 -9.77 17.16
C PHE A 194 14.51 -9.05 17.56
N PRO A 195 15.53 -9.03 16.67
CA PRO A 195 16.67 -8.13 16.85
C PRO A 195 16.28 -6.68 16.55
N SER A 196 17.21 -5.74 16.73
CA SER A 196 17.00 -4.36 16.31
C SER A 196 16.76 -4.26 14.80
N THR A 197 16.01 -3.25 14.36
CA THR A 197 15.69 -3.06 12.94
C THR A 197 16.96 -2.98 12.09
N ALA A 198 18.02 -2.33 12.57
CA ALA A 198 19.29 -2.24 11.83
C ALA A 198 19.95 -3.61 11.60
N VAL A 199 19.94 -4.49 12.62
CA VAL A 199 20.48 -5.86 12.50
C VAL A 199 19.60 -6.69 11.55
N PHE A 200 18.28 -6.51 11.60
CA PHE A 200 17.37 -7.24 10.74
C PHE A 200 17.46 -6.78 9.28
N SER A 201 17.56 -5.48 9.02
CA SER A 201 17.81 -4.96 7.67
C SER A 201 19.15 -5.45 7.11
N GLN A 202 20.18 -5.56 7.95
CA GLN A 202 21.45 -6.19 7.54
C GLN A 202 21.29 -7.68 7.20
N LEU A 203 20.49 -8.44 7.97
CA LEU A 203 20.18 -9.84 7.66
C LEU A 203 19.52 -9.95 6.27
N ALA A 204 18.51 -9.11 6.00
CA ALA A 204 17.83 -9.10 4.71
C ALA A 204 18.81 -8.85 3.56
N ARG A 205 19.64 -7.81 3.65
CA ARG A 205 20.64 -7.49 2.61
C ARG A 205 21.66 -8.61 2.35
N ARG A 206 22.00 -9.39 3.37
CA ARG A 206 22.97 -10.51 3.25
C ARG A 206 22.36 -11.79 2.68
N THR A 207 21.04 -11.90 2.68
CA THR A 207 20.31 -13.11 2.31
C THR A 207 19.48 -12.95 1.03
N VAL A 208 19.73 -11.87 0.28
CA VAL A 208 19.19 -11.69 -1.08
C VAL A 208 20.30 -11.18 -2.00
N GLU A 209 20.39 -11.77 -3.20
CA GLU A 209 21.44 -11.45 -4.16
C GLU A 209 20.96 -10.36 -5.13
N VAL A 210 21.38 -9.12 -4.89
CA VAL A 210 21.09 -7.95 -5.74
C VAL A 210 22.25 -6.95 -5.73
N SER A 211 22.46 -6.26 -6.86
CA SER A 211 23.52 -5.26 -7.02
C SER A 211 23.00 -3.86 -6.68
N ALA A 212 23.31 -3.38 -5.48
CA ALA A 212 22.90 -2.05 -5.01
C ALA A 212 23.68 -0.88 -5.63
N ILE A 213 24.81 -1.17 -6.29
CA ILE A 213 25.62 -0.17 -6.99
C ILE A 213 25.10 0.01 -8.42
N GLU A 214 24.79 -1.07 -9.12
CA GLU A 214 24.35 -1.02 -10.52
C GLU A 214 22.88 -0.63 -10.66
N ASP A 215 22.01 -1.09 -9.75
CA ASP A 215 20.57 -0.82 -9.77
C ASP A 215 20.05 -0.56 -8.34
N PRO A 216 20.22 0.68 -7.81
CA PRO A 216 19.80 1.02 -6.47
C PRO A 216 18.28 0.92 -6.27
N ASP A 217 17.49 1.21 -7.31
CA ASP A 217 16.03 1.11 -7.30
C ASP A 217 15.55 -0.32 -7.09
N ASN A 218 16.06 -1.28 -7.89
CA ASN A 218 15.72 -2.70 -7.72
C ASN A 218 16.27 -3.26 -6.41
N ALA A 219 17.50 -2.91 -6.04
CA ALA A 219 18.09 -3.41 -4.80
C ALA A 219 17.27 -3.01 -3.57
N LEU A 220 16.80 -1.76 -3.51
CA LEU A 220 15.94 -1.29 -2.41
C LEU A 220 14.63 -2.08 -2.33
N LEU A 221 13.95 -2.27 -3.46
CA LEU A 221 12.70 -3.04 -3.51
C LEU A 221 12.94 -4.48 -3.03
N SER A 222 13.95 -5.16 -3.57
CA SER A 222 14.27 -6.54 -3.18
C SER A 222 14.65 -6.67 -1.70
N TRP A 223 15.38 -5.70 -1.14
CA TRP A 223 15.68 -5.68 0.29
C TRP A 223 14.44 -5.50 1.15
N MET A 224 13.53 -4.62 0.77
CA MET A 224 12.28 -4.38 1.50
C MET A 224 11.34 -5.59 1.43
N GLU A 225 11.14 -6.17 0.24
CA GLU A 225 10.33 -7.39 0.07
C GLU A 225 10.88 -8.55 0.89
N HIS A 226 12.18 -8.77 0.83
CA HIS A 226 12.82 -9.87 1.54
C HIS A 226 12.80 -9.67 3.05
N GLU A 227 13.02 -8.44 3.52
CA GLU A 227 12.90 -8.11 4.93
C GLU A 227 11.47 -8.32 5.45
N GLU A 228 10.44 -7.91 4.68
CA GLU A 228 9.05 -8.10 5.08
C GLU A 228 8.69 -9.59 5.18
N ARG A 229 9.15 -10.42 4.25
CA ARG A 229 8.97 -11.88 4.29
C ARG A 229 9.63 -12.50 5.53
N LEU A 230 10.89 -12.17 5.78
CA LEU A 230 11.60 -12.60 7.00
C LEU A 230 10.84 -12.12 8.26
N PHE A 231 10.31 -10.89 8.25
CA PHE A 231 9.58 -10.32 9.37
C PHE A 231 8.27 -11.07 9.65
N LYS A 232 7.41 -11.24 8.65
CA LYS A 232 6.12 -11.95 8.79
C LYS A 232 6.32 -13.38 9.25
N ARG A 233 7.33 -14.07 8.71
CA ARG A 233 7.67 -15.44 9.12
C ARG A 233 8.06 -15.52 10.59
N LEU A 234 8.97 -14.66 11.04
CA LEU A 234 9.38 -14.61 12.45
C LEU A 234 8.23 -14.16 13.37
N GLU A 235 7.45 -13.16 12.94
CA GLU A 235 6.31 -12.66 13.71
C GLU A 235 5.30 -13.77 13.94
N ARG A 236 4.91 -14.50 12.88
CA ARG A 236 3.98 -15.62 12.98
C ARG A 236 4.48 -16.68 13.95
N HIS A 237 5.77 -17.01 13.92
CA HIS A 237 6.36 -17.98 14.85
C HIS A 237 6.26 -17.51 16.31
N LEU A 238 6.69 -16.28 16.59
CA LEU A 238 6.68 -15.73 17.95
C LEU A 238 5.27 -15.51 18.49
N VAL A 239 4.35 -15.04 17.65
CA VAL A 239 2.94 -14.82 18.01
C VAL A 239 2.25 -16.15 18.27
N ALA A 240 2.43 -17.15 17.40
CA ALA A 240 1.87 -18.49 17.61
C ALA A 240 2.36 -19.09 18.94
N HIS A 241 3.66 -19.03 19.20
CA HIS A 241 4.23 -19.52 20.45
C HIS A 241 3.65 -18.79 21.68
N ARG A 242 3.45 -17.48 21.62
CA ARG A 242 2.84 -16.71 22.72
C ARG A 242 1.36 -17.08 22.91
N ILE A 243 0.62 -17.30 21.84
CA ILE A 243 -0.79 -17.72 21.91
C ILE A 243 -0.89 -19.11 22.54
N GLU A 244 0.01 -20.04 22.19
CA GLU A 244 0.07 -21.39 22.77
C GLU A 244 0.36 -21.38 24.28
N GLN A 245 1.19 -20.44 24.75
CA GLN A 245 1.42 -20.23 26.19
C GLN A 245 0.17 -19.72 26.93
N GLY A 246 -0.77 -19.12 26.20
CA GLY A 246 -2.02 -18.57 26.75
C GLY A 246 -1.84 -17.22 27.45
N PHE A 247 -3.00 -16.63 27.80
CA PHE A 247 -3.12 -15.38 28.55
C PHE A 247 -3.89 -15.64 29.84
N SER A 248 -3.28 -16.40 30.74
CA SER A 248 -3.88 -16.75 32.02
C SER A 248 -2.86 -16.57 33.14
N GLU A 249 -3.28 -15.92 34.21
CA GLU A 249 -2.53 -15.80 35.47
C GLU A 249 -3.40 -16.39 36.58
N ASP A 250 -2.85 -17.32 37.38
CA ASP A 250 -3.55 -17.99 38.49
C ASP A 250 -4.93 -18.60 38.16
N GLY A 251 -5.09 -19.11 36.93
CA GLY A 251 -6.33 -19.75 36.48
C GLY A 251 -7.45 -18.77 36.08
N GLN A 252 -7.18 -17.46 36.06
CA GLN A 252 -8.06 -16.43 35.50
C GLN A 252 -7.51 -15.95 34.15
N THR A 253 -8.41 -15.65 33.22
CA THR A 253 -8.04 -15.07 31.92
C THR A 253 -7.54 -13.64 32.12
N ASP A 254 -6.29 -13.39 31.74
CA ASP A 254 -5.63 -12.09 31.78
C ASP A 254 -5.87 -11.34 30.46
N VAL A 255 -7.02 -10.66 30.40
CA VAL A 255 -7.45 -9.89 29.22
C VAL A 255 -6.52 -8.71 28.95
N ASP A 256 -6.00 -8.06 29.99
CA ASP A 256 -5.16 -6.87 29.85
C ASP A 256 -3.82 -7.20 29.21
N ASN A 257 -3.20 -8.33 29.57
CA ASN A 257 -1.98 -8.82 28.95
C ASN A 257 -2.19 -9.18 27.48
N PHE A 258 -3.34 -9.77 27.12
CA PHE A 258 -3.70 -10.00 25.73
C PHE A 258 -3.78 -8.69 24.95
N ILE A 259 -4.46 -7.67 25.49
CA ILE A 259 -4.58 -6.35 24.83
C ILE A 259 -3.21 -5.70 24.68
N GLN A 260 -2.38 -5.69 25.73
CA GLN A 260 -1.03 -5.13 25.68
C GLN A 260 -0.14 -5.86 24.67
N PHE A 261 -0.22 -7.18 24.61
CA PHE A 261 0.50 -7.98 23.63
C PHE A 261 0.05 -7.65 22.20
N SER A 262 -1.26 -7.62 21.95
CA SER A 262 -1.83 -7.25 20.64
C SER A 262 -1.35 -5.86 20.19
N LEU A 263 -1.44 -4.86 21.07
CA LEU A 263 -0.94 -3.51 20.80
C LEU A 263 0.57 -3.50 20.51
N SER A 264 1.36 -4.31 21.23
CA SER A 264 2.80 -4.41 20.98
C SER A 264 3.13 -4.97 19.59
N VAL A 265 2.33 -5.93 19.10
CA VAL A 265 2.46 -6.51 17.75
C VAL A 265 2.12 -5.45 16.71
N HIS A 266 0.97 -4.77 16.84
CA HIS A 266 0.57 -3.70 15.92
C HIS A 266 1.57 -2.54 15.87
N ASN A 267 2.07 -2.08 17.03
CA ASN A 267 3.04 -1.00 17.10
C ASN A 267 4.39 -1.40 16.47
N ARG A 268 4.80 -2.67 16.61
CA ARG A 268 6.01 -3.18 15.96
C ARG A 268 5.91 -3.08 14.44
N ARG A 269 4.78 -3.52 13.85
CA ARG A 269 4.54 -3.41 12.40
C ARG A 269 4.67 -1.96 11.93
N LYS A 270 3.98 -1.03 12.59
CA LYS A 270 4.00 0.40 12.23
C LYS A 270 5.39 1.04 12.32
N SER A 271 6.12 0.77 13.40
CA SER A 271 7.44 1.34 13.64
C SER A 271 8.50 0.79 12.69
N ARG A 272 8.46 -0.53 12.44
CA ARG A 272 9.55 -1.23 11.75
C ARG A 272 9.71 -0.81 10.30
N VAL A 273 8.61 -0.71 9.53
CA VAL A 273 8.68 -0.46 8.08
C VAL A 273 9.37 0.87 7.79
N GLY A 274 9.08 1.92 8.57
CA GLY A 274 9.73 3.22 8.44
C GLY A 274 11.24 3.14 8.71
N TYR A 275 11.64 2.55 9.84
CA TYR A 275 13.05 2.40 10.19
C TYR A 275 13.82 1.48 9.23
N ALA A 276 13.20 0.41 8.73
CA ALA A 276 13.80 -0.49 7.75
C ALA A 276 14.11 0.27 6.45
N LEU A 277 13.14 1.06 5.96
CA LEU A 277 13.31 1.88 4.77
C LEU A 277 14.47 2.88 4.92
N GLU A 278 14.52 3.61 6.04
CA GLU A 278 15.64 4.51 6.32
C GLU A 278 16.98 3.76 6.40
N ASN A 279 17.03 2.57 7.00
CA ASN A 279 18.27 1.79 7.12
C ASN A 279 18.78 1.30 5.77
N HIS A 280 17.89 0.95 4.85
CA HIS A 280 18.27 0.53 3.49
C HIS A 280 18.70 1.72 2.63
N LEU A 281 18.01 2.85 2.71
CA LEU A 281 18.44 4.10 2.06
C LEU A 281 19.80 4.56 2.57
N GLU A 282 20.03 4.50 3.89
CA GLU A 282 21.33 4.83 4.47
C GLU A 282 22.45 3.93 3.94
N GLU A 283 22.19 2.63 3.78
CA GLU A 283 23.16 1.71 3.17
C GLU A 283 23.46 2.08 1.72
N LEU A 284 22.43 2.43 0.92
CA LEU A 284 22.62 2.88 -0.46
C LEU A 284 23.49 4.13 -0.53
N PHE A 285 23.22 5.14 0.30
CA PHE A 285 24.04 6.35 0.32
C PHE A 285 25.50 6.05 0.69
N LYS A 286 25.76 5.11 1.60
CA LYS A 286 27.13 4.65 1.91
C LYS A 286 27.81 3.98 0.73
N LEU A 287 27.11 3.06 0.06
CA LEU A 287 27.64 2.32 -1.10
C LEU A 287 27.92 3.24 -2.29
N HIS A 288 27.13 4.28 -2.46
CA HIS A 288 27.29 5.30 -3.50
C HIS A 288 28.21 6.46 -3.09
N HIS A 289 28.88 6.36 -1.94
CA HIS A 289 29.83 7.35 -1.42
C HIS A 289 29.28 8.78 -1.32
N VAL A 290 27.99 8.90 -1.01
CA VAL A 290 27.30 10.17 -0.79
C VAL A 290 27.57 10.65 0.64
N ASP A 291 28.00 11.90 0.83
CA ASP A 291 28.05 12.50 2.17
C ASP A 291 26.63 12.82 2.65
N TYR A 292 26.29 12.45 3.88
CA TYR A 292 25.01 12.78 4.48
C TYR A 292 25.09 12.95 6.01
N SER A 293 24.02 13.52 6.57
CA SER A 293 23.73 13.53 8.01
C SER A 293 22.32 13.00 8.24
N ARG A 294 22.20 11.91 9.00
CA ARG A 294 20.91 11.29 9.36
C ARG A 294 20.37 11.87 10.67
N ASN A 295 19.08 12.20 10.71
CA ASN A 295 18.34 12.61 11.91
C ASN A 295 19.03 13.73 12.74
N LYS A 296 19.57 14.76 12.06
CA LYS A 296 20.24 15.90 12.70
C LYS A 296 19.32 17.12 12.78
N GLU A 297 19.50 17.91 13.83
CA GLU A 297 18.67 19.08 14.11
C GLU A 297 18.95 20.22 13.12
N THR A 298 17.89 20.72 12.50
CA THR A 298 17.84 21.95 11.70
C THR A 298 17.25 23.08 12.54
N GLU A 299 16.37 23.92 12.00
CA GLU A 299 15.67 24.94 12.77
C GLU A 299 14.60 24.32 13.68
N ASN A 300 14.29 25.00 14.79
CA ASN A 300 13.16 24.66 15.67
C ASN A 300 13.14 23.21 16.18
N LYS A 301 14.30 22.56 16.29
CA LYS A 301 14.46 21.14 16.66
C LYS A 301 13.82 20.14 15.67
N SER A 302 13.49 20.57 14.45
CA SER A 302 13.10 19.64 13.38
C SER A 302 14.29 18.75 13.00
N LYS A 303 13.98 17.49 12.68
CA LYS A 303 14.94 16.42 12.41
C LYS A 303 14.55 15.74 11.10
N PRO A 304 14.88 16.34 9.95
CA PRO A 304 14.74 15.65 8.67
C PRO A 304 15.53 14.35 8.68
N ASP A 305 14.98 13.35 7.98
CA ASP A 305 15.54 12.00 7.95
C ASP A 305 16.98 12.03 7.41
N PHE A 306 17.21 12.74 6.29
CA PHE A 306 18.54 12.95 5.72
C PHE A 306 18.78 14.40 5.25
N ILE A 307 19.97 14.92 5.57
CA ILE A 307 20.53 16.18 5.05
C ILE A 307 21.82 15.91 4.30
N PHE A 308 21.97 16.50 3.12
CA PHE A 308 23.14 16.36 2.25
C PHE A 308 23.78 17.74 1.98
N PRO A 309 25.12 17.85 1.97
CA PRO A 309 26.10 16.80 2.27
C PRO A 309 26.21 16.46 3.76
N ASN A 310 25.97 17.42 4.64
CA ASN A 310 26.01 17.19 6.08
C ASN A 310 25.41 18.38 6.82
N ILE A 311 25.13 18.17 8.11
CA ILE A 311 24.50 19.20 8.93
C ILE A 311 25.43 20.40 9.19
N GLN A 312 26.75 20.22 9.16
CA GLN A 312 27.71 21.32 9.31
C GLN A 312 27.61 22.29 8.13
N SER A 313 27.52 21.77 6.91
CA SER A 313 27.29 22.57 5.70
C SER A 313 25.94 23.27 5.75
N TYR A 314 24.90 22.58 6.23
CA TYR A 314 23.57 23.16 6.46
C TYR A 314 23.57 24.31 7.47
N HIS A 315 24.38 24.26 8.53
CA HIS A 315 24.47 25.36 9.51
C HIS A 315 25.45 26.45 9.12
N THR A 316 26.26 26.25 8.06
CA THR A 316 27.24 27.23 7.59
C THR A 316 26.55 28.24 6.66
N PRO A 317 26.39 29.52 7.05
CA PRO A 317 25.61 30.48 6.25
C PRO A 317 26.22 30.79 4.89
N THR A 318 27.55 30.66 4.76
CA THR A 318 28.29 30.87 3.51
C THR A 318 28.26 29.67 2.56
N PHE A 319 27.81 28.49 3.03
CA PHE A 319 27.66 27.34 2.16
C PHE A 319 26.46 27.57 1.22
N PRO A 320 26.59 27.36 -0.11
CA PRO A 320 25.51 27.64 -1.05
C PRO A 320 24.27 26.78 -0.79
N ALA A 321 23.11 27.41 -0.61
CA ALA A 321 21.83 26.70 -0.42
C ALA A 321 21.48 25.79 -1.62
N SER A 322 21.87 26.17 -2.84
CA SER A 322 21.69 25.35 -4.05
C SER A 322 22.42 24.01 -4.03
N ARG A 323 23.39 23.83 -3.12
CA ARG A 323 24.14 22.59 -2.92
C ARG A 323 23.62 21.76 -1.74
N LEU A 324 22.61 22.26 -1.03
CA LEU A 324 21.95 21.52 0.05
C LEU A 324 20.80 20.70 -0.54
N THR A 325 20.64 19.49 -0.02
CA THR A 325 19.48 18.63 -0.32
C THR A 325 18.95 18.06 0.97
N MET A 326 17.63 17.88 1.05
CA MET A 326 16.95 17.16 2.13
C MET A 326 16.09 16.07 1.52
N LEU A 327 16.10 14.91 2.18
CA LEU A 327 15.21 13.79 1.87
C LEU A 327 14.44 13.42 3.13
N GLY A 328 13.13 13.66 3.11
CA GLY A 328 12.21 13.03 4.04
C GLY A 328 11.89 11.62 3.56
N VAL A 329 11.62 10.70 4.47
CA VAL A 329 11.31 9.30 4.18
C VAL A 329 9.97 8.94 4.82
N LYS A 330 9.05 8.43 4.02
CA LYS A 330 7.76 7.92 4.49
C LYS A 330 7.44 6.64 3.74
N SER A 331 7.38 5.51 4.44
CA SER A 331 6.93 4.24 3.85
C SER A 331 5.56 4.34 3.20
N THR A 332 4.73 5.26 3.71
CA THR A 332 3.41 5.60 3.19
C THR A 332 3.21 7.09 3.43
N CYS A 333 2.93 7.85 2.38
CA CYS A 333 2.76 9.29 2.36
C CYS A 333 1.44 9.72 2.99
N LYS A 334 0.31 9.17 2.53
CA LYS A 334 -1.06 9.57 2.92
C LYS A 334 -1.17 11.08 3.25
N ASP A 335 -1.46 11.56 4.45
CA ASP A 335 -1.39 13.00 4.79
C ASP A 335 -0.08 13.42 5.48
N ARG A 336 0.72 12.44 5.90
CA ARG A 336 1.97 12.64 6.65
C ARG A 336 3.09 13.28 5.86
N TRP A 337 3.00 13.36 4.53
CA TRP A 337 3.99 14.06 3.70
C TRP A 337 4.12 15.55 4.04
N ARG A 338 3.03 16.18 4.52
CA ARG A 338 3.00 17.61 4.88
C ARG A 338 4.00 17.96 5.99
N GLN A 339 4.34 17.00 6.84
CA GLN A 339 5.30 17.17 7.93
C GLN A 339 6.70 17.55 7.40
N VAL A 340 7.06 17.05 6.20
CA VAL A 340 8.35 17.32 5.56
C VAL A 340 8.48 18.79 5.13
N LEU A 341 7.37 19.47 4.84
CA LEU A 341 7.39 20.85 4.32
C LEU A 341 7.95 21.86 5.32
N SER A 342 7.76 21.61 6.61
CA SER A 342 8.23 22.50 7.68
C SER A 342 9.71 22.34 8.04
N GLU A 343 10.39 21.34 7.48
CA GLU A 343 11.77 21.02 7.84
C GLU A 343 12.78 21.72 6.92
N ALA A 344 14.02 21.93 7.40
CA ALA A 344 15.13 22.43 6.60
C ALA A 344 14.83 23.72 5.80
N GLN A 345 14.63 24.84 6.49
CA GLN A 345 14.19 26.11 5.89
C GLN A 345 15.10 26.63 4.77
N ARG A 346 16.40 26.32 4.80
CA ARG A 346 17.36 26.75 3.76
C ARG A 346 17.15 26.06 2.40
N ILE A 347 16.30 25.05 2.33
CA ILE A 347 16.11 24.18 1.17
C ILE A 347 14.70 24.39 0.61
N ASP A 348 14.62 25.11 -0.51
CA ASP A 348 13.36 25.47 -1.16
C ASP A 348 12.69 24.24 -1.80
N ILE A 349 13.46 23.44 -2.56
CA ILE A 349 12.99 22.20 -3.19
C ILE A 349 13.35 21.02 -2.28
N LYS A 350 12.34 20.42 -1.69
CA LYS A 350 12.46 19.29 -0.78
C LYS A 350 12.23 17.99 -1.54
N HIS A 351 12.78 16.89 -1.05
CA HIS A 351 12.53 15.56 -1.63
C HIS A 351 11.87 14.66 -0.59
N LEU A 352 10.93 13.84 -1.03
CA LEU A 352 10.27 12.84 -0.20
C LEU A 352 10.41 11.47 -0.86
N PHE A 353 11.10 10.55 -0.18
CA PHE A 353 11.14 9.16 -0.58
C PHE A 353 9.91 8.39 -0.07
N THR A 354 9.29 7.60 -0.94
CA THR A 354 8.24 6.66 -0.57
C THR A 354 8.27 5.36 -1.36
N LEU A 355 7.57 4.35 -0.84
CA LEU A 355 7.25 3.11 -1.54
C LEU A 355 5.75 2.97 -1.83
N GLU A 356 4.94 3.99 -1.51
CA GLU A 356 3.50 3.96 -1.77
C GLU A 356 3.23 4.00 -3.29
N PRO A 357 2.59 2.96 -3.87
CA PRO A 357 2.22 2.96 -5.28
C PRO A 357 0.99 3.85 -5.52
N GLY A 358 0.86 4.38 -6.74
CA GLY A 358 -0.38 4.97 -7.23
C GLY A 358 -0.98 6.09 -6.37
N ILE A 359 -0.16 7.01 -5.82
CA ILE A 359 -0.66 8.18 -5.11
C ILE A 359 -1.56 9.01 -6.04
N SER A 360 -2.70 9.46 -5.53
CA SER A 360 -3.69 10.23 -6.30
C SER A 360 -3.12 11.50 -6.95
N GLU A 361 -3.67 11.88 -8.11
CA GLU A 361 -3.27 13.10 -8.81
C GLU A 361 -3.45 14.35 -7.95
N ASN A 362 -4.57 14.44 -7.22
CA ASN A 362 -4.86 15.53 -6.31
C ASN A 362 -3.72 15.73 -5.31
N GLN A 363 -3.28 14.64 -4.69
CA GLN A 363 -2.19 14.67 -3.73
C GLN A 363 -0.86 15.03 -4.38
N THR A 364 -0.51 14.44 -5.54
CA THR A 364 0.75 14.79 -6.23
C THR A 364 0.77 16.23 -6.74
N THR A 365 -0.37 16.77 -7.17
CA THR A 365 -0.51 18.18 -7.58
C THR A 365 -0.25 19.10 -6.39
N GLU A 366 -0.74 18.73 -5.21
CA GLU A 366 -0.48 19.49 -4.00
C GLU A 366 0.99 19.42 -3.56
N MET A 367 1.64 18.26 -3.68
CA MET A 367 3.07 18.12 -3.44
C MET A 367 3.89 19.02 -4.39
N GLN A 368 3.56 19.01 -5.68
CA GLN A 368 4.18 19.89 -6.68
C GLN A 368 4.02 21.37 -6.32
N ALA A 369 2.80 21.79 -5.96
CA ALA A 369 2.52 23.18 -5.58
C ALA A 369 3.31 23.64 -4.34
N ASN A 370 3.77 22.70 -3.50
CA ASN A 370 4.57 22.96 -2.31
C ASN A 370 6.09 22.69 -2.53
N ASN A 371 6.55 22.59 -3.77
CA ASN A 371 7.96 22.32 -4.13
C ASN A 371 8.53 21.04 -3.49
N LEU A 372 7.69 20.02 -3.31
CA LEU A 372 8.10 18.73 -2.77
C LEU A 372 8.22 17.71 -3.90
N GLN A 373 9.45 17.36 -4.28
CA GLN A 373 9.75 16.35 -5.30
C GLN A 373 9.54 14.94 -4.72
N LEU A 374 8.64 14.16 -5.33
CA LEU A 374 8.46 12.75 -4.95
C LEU A 374 9.57 11.89 -5.55
N VAL A 375 10.18 11.05 -4.72
CA VAL A 375 11.23 10.10 -5.06
C VAL A 375 10.75 8.69 -4.72
N LEU A 376 10.85 7.75 -5.67
CA LEU A 376 10.43 6.37 -5.47
C LEU A 376 11.05 5.46 -6.54
N PRO A 377 11.18 4.14 -6.29
CA PRO A 377 11.81 3.24 -7.23
C PRO A 377 11.17 3.26 -8.62
N GLN A 378 11.99 3.26 -9.68
CA GLN A 378 11.53 3.37 -11.07
C GLN A 378 10.39 2.39 -11.44
N ARG A 379 10.43 1.15 -10.92
CA ARG A 379 9.37 0.16 -11.17
C ARG A 379 7.99 0.58 -10.65
N LEU A 380 7.93 1.40 -9.60
CA LEU A 380 6.66 1.87 -9.04
C LEU A 380 6.03 2.98 -9.88
N HIS A 381 6.76 3.63 -10.79
CA HIS A 381 6.22 4.72 -11.61
C HIS A 381 5.07 4.25 -12.49
N GLN A 382 5.08 2.99 -12.93
CA GLN A 382 3.99 2.39 -13.72
C GLN A 382 2.64 2.34 -12.98
N THR A 383 2.66 2.49 -11.65
CA THR A 383 1.45 2.53 -10.82
C THR A 383 0.79 3.91 -10.78
N TYR A 384 1.51 4.93 -11.26
CA TYR A 384 1.04 6.31 -11.34
C TYR A 384 0.49 6.59 -12.73
N LYS A 385 -0.39 7.59 -12.83
CA LYS A 385 -0.94 8.01 -14.13
C LYS A 385 0.15 8.62 -15.01
N THR A 386 -0.04 8.53 -16.32
CA THR A 386 0.95 8.96 -17.32
C THR A 386 1.38 10.42 -17.16
N ASN A 387 0.46 11.30 -16.76
CA ASN A 387 0.78 12.71 -16.53
C ASN A 387 1.60 12.96 -15.26
N GLN A 388 1.47 12.11 -14.23
CA GLN A 388 2.28 12.16 -13.02
C GLN A 388 3.71 11.67 -13.26
N GLN A 389 3.88 10.62 -14.08
CA GLN A 389 5.15 9.92 -14.27
C GLN A 389 6.32 10.84 -14.67
N SER A 390 6.07 11.83 -15.52
CA SER A 390 7.12 12.78 -15.97
C SER A 390 7.71 13.64 -14.86
N TRP A 391 6.98 13.80 -13.75
CA TRP A 391 7.42 14.56 -12.59
C TRP A 391 8.11 13.68 -11.55
N LEU A 392 7.91 12.38 -11.55
CA LEU A 392 8.51 11.47 -10.56
C LEU A 392 10.03 11.41 -10.73
N MET A 393 10.74 11.25 -9.61
CA MET A 393 12.19 11.04 -9.60
C MET A 393 12.47 9.61 -9.10
N ASP A 394 13.30 8.87 -9.84
CA ASP A 394 13.77 7.57 -9.37
C ASP A 394 14.94 7.70 -8.37
N LEU A 395 15.25 6.63 -7.65
CA LEU A 395 16.27 6.68 -6.59
C LEU A 395 17.66 6.92 -7.17
N ASN A 396 17.98 6.28 -8.29
CA ASN A 396 19.23 6.48 -9.00
C ASN A 396 19.44 7.96 -9.40
N SER A 397 18.41 8.62 -9.94
CA SER A 397 18.43 10.04 -10.32
C SER A 397 18.59 10.94 -9.10
N PHE A 398 17.95 10.59 -7.97
CA PHE A 398 18.15 11.32 -6.72
C PHE A 398 19.60 11.21 -6.22
N ILE A 399 20.19 10.01 -6.25
CA ILE A 399 21.61 9.82 -5.90
C ILE A 399 22.51 10.64 -6.84
N GLY A 400 22.23 10.63 -8.14
CA GLY A 400 22.93 11.44 -9.14
C GLY A 400 22.86 12.95 -8.84
N LEU A 401 21.68 13.48 -8.54
CA LEU A 401 21.46 14.87 -8.14
C LEU A 401 22.29 15.26 -6.91
N VAL A 402 22.29 14.39 -5.89
CA VAL A 402 23.05 14.64 -4.66
C VAL A 402 24.55 14.64 -4.95
N ASN A 403 25.06 13.68 -5.72
CA ASN A 403 26.46 13.62 -6.10
C ASN A 403 26.91 14.85 -6.91
N GLU A 404 26.09 15.32 -7.85
CA GLU A 404 26.36 16.55 -8.60
C GLU A 404 26.51 17.76 -7.67
N ARG A 405 25.59 17.92 -6.71
CA ARG A 405 25.63 19.03 -5.74
C ARG A 405 26.82 18.96 -4.79
N GLN A 406 27.36 17.76 -4.54
CA GLN A 406 28.53 17.55 -3.70
C GLN A 406 29.84 17.75 -4.45
N THR A 407 29.86 17.52 -5.76
CA THR A 407 31.05 17.71 -6.59
C THR A 407 31.40 19.20 -6.69
N ILE A 408 32.66 19.54 -6.41
CA ILE A 408 33.19 20.90 -6.60
C ILE A 408 33.50 21.07 -8.09
N VAL A 409 32.67 21.81 -8.82
CA VAL A 409 33.13 22.41 -10.08
C VAL A 409 33.71 23.78 -9.73
N GLU A 410 35.02 23.82 -9.51
CA GLU A 410 35.77 25.07 -9.64
C GLU A 410 35.65 25.51 -11.10
N VAL A 411 34.75 26.45 -11.37
CA VAL A 411 34.80 27.22 -12.61
C VAL A 411 35.99 28.17 -12.45
N TRP A 412 37.13 27.76 -13.02
CA TRP A 412 38.37 28.55 -13.09
C TRP A 412 38.20 29.80 -13.96
#